data_AF-A0AB37J4P5-F1
#
_entry.id   AF-A0AB37J4P5-F1
#
_cell.length_a   1.000
_cell.length_b   1.000
_cell.length_c   1.000
_cell.angle_alpha   90.00
_cell.angle_beta   90.00
_cell.angle_gamma   90.00
#
_symmetry.space_group_name_H-M   'P 1'
#
loop_
_entity.id
_entity.type
_entity.pdbx_description
1 polymer ?
#
loop_
_entity_poly.entity_id
_entity_poly.type
_entity_poly.pdbx_seq_one_letter_code
_entity_poly.pdbx_strand_id
1 'polypeptide(L)'
;MKSERFIREPIRMRGKEVGSISVFYRGEGEIAFLYEEGQIVLSLAERLGKILQRIESMRALRESEERYRVTLSSIGNAVLSTDEFKIVTFANDVACDLIGLNEDKIVGKRVGEIMDIFSEDTGEPARFPWSSF
;
A
#
# COMPACT_ATOMS: atom_id res chain seq x y z
N MET A 1 33.10 -32.91 -5.22
CA MET A 1 32.98 -31.56 -4.61
C MET A 1 33.03 -30.56 -5.74
N LYS A 2 31.97 -29.79 -5.99
CA LYS A 2 31.99 -28.77 -7.06
C LYS A 2 32.86 -27.60 -6.60
N SER A 3 34.04 -27.50 -7.21
CA SER A 3 34.97 -26.38 -7.07
C SER A 3 34.51 -25.29 -8.03
N GLU A 4 33.68 -24.36 -7.55
CA GLU A 4 33.32 -23.17 -8.31
C GLU A 4 33.69 -21.96 -7.45
N ARG A 5 34.60 -21.09 -7.95
CA ARG A 5 34.97 -19.80 -7.32
C ARG A 5 33.88 -18.74 -7.47
N PHE A 6 32.67 -19.20 -7.73
CA PHE A 6 31.51 -18.41 -8.06
C PHE A 6 30.30 -19.02 -7.36
N ILE A 7 29.50 -18.17 -6.75
CA ILE A 7 28.16 -18.52 -6.29
C ILE A 7 27.15 -17.58 -6.93
N ARG A 8 26.08 -18.18 -7.47
CA ARG A 8 24.91 -17.46 -7.97
C ARG A 8 23.68 -17.90 -7.20
N GLU A 9 23.14 -16.98 -6.42
CA GLU A 9 21.86 -17.21 -5.75
C GLU A 9 20.76 -16.36 -6.40
N PRO A 10 19.70 -16.98 -6.94
CA PRO A 10 18.59 -16.25 -7.51
C PRO A 10 17.76 -15.56 -6.43
N ILE A 11 17.45 -14.29 -6.65
CA ILE A 11 16.47 -13.55 -5.86
C ILE A 11 15.09 -13.90 -6.39
N ARG A 12 14.26 -14.52 -5.56
CA ARG A 12 12.90 -14.94 -5.94
C ARG A 12 11.86 -14.09 -5.24
N MET A 13 10.85 -13.69 -6.00
CA MET A 13 9.66 -13.01 -5.52
C MET A 13 8.43 -13.80 -5.98
N ARG A 14 7.60 -14.24 -5.03
CA ARG A 14 6.43 -15.12 -5.30
C ARG A 14 6.78 -16.34 -6.18
N GLY A 15 7.94 -16.94 -5.94
CA GLY A 15 8.44 -18.10 -6.70
C GLY A 15 9.07 -17.77 -8.06
N LYS A 16 8.92 -16.54 -8.57
CA LYS A 16 9.55 -16.10 -9.83
C LYS A 16 10.93 -15.50 -9.56
N GLU A 17 11.93 -15.87 -10.36
CA GLU A 17 13.24 -15.23 -10.33
C GLU A 17 13.13 -13.79 -10.87
N VAL A 18 13.51 -12.82 -10.05
CA VAL A 18 13.49 -11.37 -10.39
C VAL A 18 14.88 -10.78 -10.48
N GLY A 19 15.90 -11.55 -10.14
CA GLY A 19 17.30 -11.15 -10.20
C GLY A 19 18.19 -12.23 -9.58
N SER A 20 19.47 -11.91 -9.37
CA SER A 20 20.40 -12.80 -8.70
C SER A 20 21.48 -12.02 -7.95
N ILE A 21 21.94 -12.59 -6.84
CA ILE A 21 23.20 -12.23 -6.19
C ILE A 21 24.29 -13.11 -6.77
N SER A 22 25.43 -12.52 -7.06
CA SER A 22 26.58 -13.20 -7.64
C SER A 22 27.83 -12.78 -6.91
N VAL A 23 28.55 -13.75 -6.32
CA VAL A 23 29.80 -13.50 -5.59
C VAL A 23 30.92 -14.31 -6.22
N PHE A 24 32.06 -13.66 -6.45
CA PHE A 24 33.22 -14.24 -7.10
C PHE A 24 34.49 -13.93 -6.30
N TYR A 25 35.36 -14.92 -6.14
CA TYR A 25 36.70 -14.69 -5.59
C TYR A 25 37.71 -14.31 -6.68
N ARG A 26 38.50 -13.26 -6.44
CA ARG A 26 39.58 -12.82 -7.34
C ARG A 26 40.93 -13.34 -6.84
N GLY A 27 41.72 -14.01 -7.68
CA GLY A 27 43.06 -14.51 -7.34
C GLY A 27 43.47 -15.79 -8.09
N GLU A 28 44.62 -16.38 -7.73
CA GLU A 28 45.10 -17.69 -8.20
C GLU A 28 44.98 -18.74 -7.06
N GLY A 29 44.78 -20.04 -7.37
CA GLY A 29 44.63 -21.13 -6.39
C GLY A 29 43.21 -21.75 -6.20
N GLU A 30 43.09 -23.02 -5.80
CA GLU A 30 41.80 -23.71 -5.66
C GLU A 30 41.07 -23.35 -4.34
N ILE A 31 40.50 -22.15 -4.25
CA ILE A 31 39.61 -21.77 -3.14
C ILE A 31 38.16 -22.04 -3.55
N ALA A 32 37.50 -23.00 -2.91
CA ALA A 32 36.06 -23.20 -3.03
C ALA A 32 35.31 -22.31 -2.02
N PHE A 33 34.09 -21.90 -2.36
CA PHE A 33 33.19 -21.28 -1.38
C PHE A 33 32.96 -22.23 -0.20
N LEU A 34 33.04 -21.70 1.02
CA LEU A 34 32.66 -22.44 2.21
C LEU A 34 31.14 -22.64 2.24
N TYR A 35 30.69 -23.69 2.91
CA TYR A 35 29.26 -23.97 3.05
C TYR A 35 28.53 -22.79 3.71
N GLU A 36 29.15 -22.21 4.74
CA GLU A 36 28.65 -21.06 5.50
C GLU A 36 28.50 -19.82 4.61
N GLU A 37 29.43 -19.58 3.71
CA GLU A 37 29.36 -18.46 2.75
C GLU A 37 28.19 -18.65 1.80
N GLY A 38 27.99 -19.87 1.30
CA GLY A 38 26.83 -20.21 0.48
C GLY A 38 25.50 -19.99 1.21
N GLN A 39 25.42 -20.40 2.48
CA GLN A 39 24.25 -20.16 3.32
C GLN A 39 23.97 -18.67 3.54
N ILE A 40 25.01 -17.85 3.72
CA ILE A 40 24.85 -16.39 3.87
C ILE A 40 24.27 -15.80 2.58
N VAL A 41 24.84 -16.10 1.42
CA VAL A 41 24.38 -15.56 0.13
C VAL A 41 22.94 -15.99 -0.16
N LEU A 42 22.61 -17.25 0.13
CA LEU A 42 21.24 -17.77 0.03
C LEU A 42 20.27 -16.99 0.93
N SER A 43 20.61 -16.84 2.21
CA SER A 43 19.77 -16.11 3.17
C SER A 43 19.56 -14.64 2.78
N LEU A 44 20.57 -14.02 2.16
CA LEU A 44 20.48 -12.66 1.65
C LEU A 44 19.56 -12.59 0.43
N ALA A 45 19.67 -13.52 -0.52
CA ALA A 45 18.79 -13.59 -1.68
C ALA A 45 17.31 -13.76 -1.28
N GLU A 46 17.03 -14.60 -0.28
CA GLU A 46 15.69 -14.77 0.28
C GLU A 46 15.16 -13.49 0.94
N ARG A 47 15.98 -12.81 1.75
CA ARG A 47 15.61 -11.55 2.41
C ARG A 47 15.33 -10.45 1.39
N LEU A 48 16.18 -10.32 0.36
CA LEU A 48 15.96 -9.36 -0.72
C LEU A 48 14.66 -9.65 -1.46
N GLY A 49 14.35 -10.91 -1.75
CA GLY A 49 13.08 -11.31 -2.36
C GLY A 49 11.86 -10.85 -1.55
N LYS A 50 11.89 -11.05 -0.23
CA LYS A 50 10.83 -10.57 0.68
C LYS A 50 10.71 -9.04 0.71
N ILE A 51 11.84 -8.33 0.70
CA ILE A 51 11.85 -6.85 0.69
C ILE A 51 11.30 -6.31 -0.62
N LEU A 52 11.73 -6.84 -1.76
CA LEU A 52 11.22 -6.45 -3.08
C LEU A 52 9.71 -6.66 -3.17
N GLN A 53 9.22 -7.81 -2.70
CA GLN A 53 7.78 -8.09 -2.63
C GLN A 53 7.01 -7.04 -1.81
N ARG A 54 7.56 -6.63 -0.67
CA ARG A 54 6.94 -5.63 0.19
C ARG A 54 6.89 -4.26 -0.49
N ILE A 55 7.99 -3.85 -1.14
CA ILE A 55 8.07 -2.59 -1.88
C ILE A 55 7.03 -2.56 -3.01
N GLU A 56 6.92 -3.63 -3.79
CA GLU A 56 5.91 -3.69 -4.86
C GLU A 56 4.49 -3.63 -4.34
N SER A 57 4.20 -4.34 -3.26
CA SER A 57 2.86 -4.33 -2.64
C SER A 57 2.50 -2.94 -2.12
N MET A 58 3.45 -2.23 -1.51
CA MET A 58 3.26 -0.84 -1.06
C MET A 58 3.09 0.13 -2.23
N ARG A 59 3.84 -0.05 -3.33
CA ARG A 59 3.69 0.79 -4.53
C ARG A 59 2.30 0.57 -5.17
N ALA A 60 1.89 -0.68 -5.34
CA ALA A 60 0.58 -1.00 -5.90
C ALA A 60 -0.58 -0.43 -5.06
N LEU A 61 -0.46 -0.49 -3.72
CA LEU A 61 -1.41 0.14 -2.81
C LEU A 61 -1.47 1.66 -3.03
N ARG A 62 -0.33 2.34 -3.01
CA ARG A 62 -0.26 3.80 -3.24
C ARG A 62 -0.83 4.21 -4.59
N GLU A 63 -0.54 3.47 -5.66
CA GLU A 63 -1.10 3.74 -6.98
C GLU A 63 -2.62 3.51 -7.03
N SER A 64 -3.14 2.56 -6.25
CA SER A 64 -4.58 2.35 -6.12
C SER A 64 -5.24 3.50 -5.35
N GLU A 65 -4.65 3.93 -4.23
CA GLU A 65 -5.13 5.05 -3.42
C GLU A 65 -5.12 6.35 -4.23
N GLU A 66 -4.07 6.60 -5.00
CA GLU A 66 -3.98 7.78 -5.85
C GLU A 66 -5.02 7.75 -6.97
N ARG A 67 -5.20 6.61 -7.64
CA ARG A 67 -6.26 6.46 -8.65
C ARG A 67 -7.65 6.68 -8.06
N TYR A 68 -7.92 6.15 -6.86
CA TYR A 68 -9.16 6.39 -6.14
C TYR A 68 -9.36 7.89 -5.87
N ARG A 69 -8.34 8.55 -5.32
CA ARG A 69 -8.36 9.99 -5.02
C ARG A 69 -8.63 10.81 -6.28
N VAL A 70 -7.88 10.60 -7.36
CA VAL A 70 -8.05 11.31 -8.64
C VAL A 70 -9.45 11.09 -9.21
N THR A 71 -9.93 9.85 -9.21
CA THR A 71 -11.25 9.51 -9.74
C THR A 71 -12.34 10.25 -8.99
N LEU A 72 -12.38 10.17 -7.67
CA LEU A 72 -13.41 10.84 -6.88
C LEU A 72 -13.28 12.36 -6.89
N SER A 73 -12.06 12.88 -6.97
CA SER A 73 -11.81 14.33 -7.06
C SER A 73 -12.30 14.90 -8.41
N SER A 74 -12.32 14.09 -9.47
CA SER A 74 -12.80 14.50 -10.80
C SER A 74 -14.32 14.48 -10.97
N ILE A 75 -15.06 13.92 -10.01
CA ILE A 75 -16.53 13.87 -10.06
C ILE A 75 -17.09 15.27 -9.80
N GLY A 76 -17.92 15.77 -10.73
CA GLY A 76 -18.56 17.09 -10.64
C GLY A 76 -19.68 17.20 -9.60
N ASN A 77 -19.88 16.19 -8.76
CA ASN A 77 -20.81 16.20 -7.64
C ASN A 77 -20.03 16.08 -6.33
N ALA A 78 -20.65 16.54 -5.23
CA ALA A 78 -20.07 16.39 -3.91
C ALA A 78 -19.92 14.90 -3.57
N VAL A 79 -18.70 14.47 -3.26
CA VAL A 79 -18.38 13.12 -2.85
C VAL A 79 -17.65 13.15 -1.52
N LEU A 80 -18.13 12.32 -0.60
CA LEU A 80 -17.68 12.16 0.77
C LEU A 80 -17.58 10.65 1.05
N SER A 81 -16.55 10.24 1.79
CA SER A 81 -16.45 8.87 2.33
C SER A 81 -16.24 8.89 3.84
N THR A 82 -16.76 7.87 4.53
CA THR A 82 -16.56 7.69 5.98
C THR A 82 -16.09 6.29 6.29
N ASP A 83 -15.39 6.12 7.41
CA ASP A 83 -15.14 4.81 8.01
C ASP A 83 -16.40 4.22 8.71
N GLU A 84 -16.24 3.07 9.37
CA GLU A 84 -17.29 2.43 10.15
C GLU A 84 -17.80 3.28 11.33
N PHE A 85 -16.97 4.18 11.86
CA PHE A 85 -17.27 5.06 12.99
C PHE A 85 -17.85 6.42 12.58
N LYS A 86 -18.09 6.62 11.28
CA LYS A 86 -18.59 7.86 10.68
C LYS A 86 -17.61 9.01 10.70
N ILE A 87 -16.33 8.71 10.83
CA ILE A 87 -15.27 9.66 10.64
C ILE A 87 -15.04 9.83 9.14
N VAL A 88 -15.04 11.08 8.68
CA VAL A 88 -14.79 11.39 7.28
C VAL A 88 -13.36 11.03 6.91
N THR A 89 -13.20 10.20 5.88
CA THR A 89 -11.89 9.73 5.37
C THR A 89 -11.49 10.40 4.06
N PHE A 90 -12.45 10.99 3.34
CA PHE A 90 -12.24 11.69 2.08
C PHE A 90 -13.39 12.66 1.82
N ALA A 91 -13.09 13.82 1.26
CA ALA A 91 -14.06 14.73 0.65
C ALA A 91 -13.41 15.35 -0.59
N ASN A 92 -14.12 15.39 -1.73
CA ASN A 92 -13.62 16.10 -2.90
C ASN A 92 -13.86 17.62 -2.77
N ASP A 93 -13.25 18.40 -3.68
CA ASP A 93 -13.36 19.86 -3.67
C ASP A 93 -14.82 20.32 -3.73
N VAL A 94 -15.66 19.65 -4.54
CA VAL A 94 -17.09 19.99 -4.66
C VAL A 94 -17.84 19.79 -3.33
N ALA A 95 -17.50 18.76 -2.55
CA ALA A 95 -18.07 18.55 -1.22
C ALA A 95 -17.57 19.61 -0.23
N CYS A 96 -16.29 19.98 -0.29
CA CYS A 96 -15.73 21.06 0.52
C CYS A 96 -16.42 22.40 0.25
N ASP A 97 -16.63 22.73 -1.03
CA ASP A 97 -17.34 23.93 -1.46
C ASP A 97 -18.80 23.95 -0.97
N LEU A 98 -19.49 22.80 -1.07
CA LEU A 98 -20.87 22.66 -0.63
C LEU A 98 -21.01 22.82 0.89
N ILE A 99 -20.09 22.23 1.66
CA ILE A 99 -20.07 22.30 3.13
C ILE A 99 -19.56 23.67 3.60
N GLY A 100 -18.78 24.37 2.78
CA GLY A 100 -18.15 25.64 3.13
C GLY A 100 -16.95 25.50 4.05
N LEU A 101 -16.34 24.31 4.12
CA LEU A 101 -15.17 24.01 4.93
C LEU A 101 -14.08 23.38 4.05
N ASN A 102 -12.83 23.68 4.35
CA ASN A 102 -11.69 23.02 3.69
C ASN A 102 -11.57 21.55 4.11
N GLU A 103 -10.92 20.74 3.28
CA GLU A 103 -10.69 19.32 3.52
C GLU A 103 -10.05 19.05 4.90
N ASP A 104 -9.12 19.88 5.36
CA ASP A 104 -8.43 19.74 6.66
C ASP A 104 -9.36 19.93 7.87
N LYS A 105 -10.52 20.55 7.67
CA LYS A 105 -11.57 20.73 8.69
C LYS A 105 -12.67 19.69 8.59
N ILE A 106 -12.74 18.97 7.48
CA ILE A 106 -13.74 17.93 7.20
C ILE A 106 -13.17 16.55 7.54
N VAL A 107 -12.01 16.20 6.99
CA VAL A 107 -11.39 14.88 7.17
C VAL A 107 -10.97 14.69 8.62
N GLY A 108 -11.30 13.51 9.17
CA GLY A 108 -11.06 13.18 10.58
C GLY A 108 -12.16 13.64 11.53
N LYS A 109 -13.23 14.32 11.05
CA LYS A 109 -14.41 14.68 11.85
C LYS A 109 -15.53 13.67 11.70
N ARG A 110 -16.41 13.56 12.70
CA ARG A 110 -17.66 12.81 12.52
C ARG A 110 -18.55 13.56 11.53
N VAL A 111 -19.15 12.84 10.59
CA VAL A 111 -20.00 13.45 9.56
C VAL A 111 -21.14 14.30 10.15
N GLY A 112 -21.74 13.88 11.27
CA GLY A 112 -22.80 14.63 11.95
C GLY A 112 -22.33 15.90 12.67
N GLU A 113 -21.03 16.14 12.80
CA GLU A 113 -20.48 17.41 13.33
C GLU A 113 -20.37 18.48 12.24
N ILE A 114 -20.29 18.06 10.98
CA ILE A 114 -20.07 18.95 9.83
C ILE A 114 -21.32 19.15 8.98
N MET A 115 -22.25 18.18 8.97
CA MET A 115 -23.49 18.27 8.21
C MET A 115 -24.61 17.41 8.81
N ASP A 116 -25.84 17.88 8.64
CA ASP A 116 -27.03 17.09 8.89
C ASP A 116 -27.37 16.27 7.65
N ILE A 117 -27.65 14.98 7.84
CA ILE A 117 -27.98 14.07 6.74
C ILE A 117 -29.46 13.77 6.78
N PHE A 118 -30.13 13.96 5.65
CA PHE A 118 -31.55 13.67 5.47
C PHE A 118 -31.74 12.61 4.38
N SER A 119 -32.77 11.79 4.54
CA SER A 119 -33.22 10.84 3.52
C SER A 119 -33.82 11.60 2.34
N GLU A 120 -33.39 11.29 1.11
CA GLU A 120 -33.96 11.90 -0.10
C GLU A 120 -35.44 11.53 -0.30
N ASP A 121 -35.83 10.30 0.07
CA ASP A 121 -37.19 9.80 -0.11
C ASP A 121 -38.20 10.40 0.89
N THR A 122 -37.77 10.64 2.13
CA THR A 122 -38.68 11.01 3.24
C THR A 122 -38.45 12.41 3.79
N GLY A 123 -37.29 13.01 3.55
CA GLY A 123 -36.88 14.28 4.17
C GLY A 123 -36.61 14.20 5.67
N GLU A 124 -36.74 13.02 6.29
CA GLU A 124 -36.39 12.82 7.70
C GLU A 124 -34.87 12.70 7.88
N PRO A 125 -34.33 13.02 9.06
CA PRO A 125 -32.93 12.72 9.39
C PRO A 125 -32.60 11.26 9.07
N ALA A 126 -31.50 11.05 8.34
CA ALA A 126 -31.09 9.73 7.90
C ALA A 126 -30.84 8.82 9.10
N ARG A 127 -31.74 7.86 9.32
CA ARG A 127 -31.55 6.81 10.32
C ARG A 127 -30.65 5.75 9.72
N PHE A 128 -29.38 5.80 10.08
CA PHE A 128 -28.42 4.81 9.65
C PHE A 128 -28.68 3.47 10.37
N PRO A 129 -28.86 2.35 9.65
CA PRO A 129 -29.25 1.06 10.25
C PRO A 129 -28.32 0.48 11.33
N TRP A 130 -27.12 1.04 11.51
CA TRP A 130 -26.07 0.56 12.43
C TRP A 130 -25.83 1.51 13.61
N SER A 131 -26.69 2.52 13.84
CA SER A 131 -26.55 3.47 14.96
C SER A 131 -27.04 2.98 16.33
N SER A 132 -27.34 1.68 16.46
CA SER A 132 -27.81 1.07 17.72
C SER A 132 -26.80 0.04 18.22
N PHE A 133 -25.69 0.51 18.79
CA PHE A 133 -24.87 -0.26 19.74
C PHE A 133 -24.40 0.66 20.85
#